data_AF-A0A962ZWS0-F1
#
_entry.id   AF-A0A962ZWS0-F1
#
_cell.length_a   1.000
_cell.length_b   1.000
_cell.length_c   1.000
_cell.angle_alpha   90.00
_cell.angle_beta   90.00
_cell.angle_gamma   90.00
#
_symmetry.space_group_name_H-M   'P 1'
#
loop_
_entity.id
_entity.type
_entity.pdbx_description
1 polymer ?
#
loop_
_entity_poly.entity_id
_entity_poly.type
_entity_poly.pdbx_seq_one_letter_code
_entity_poly.pdbx_strand_id
1 'polypeptide(L)'
;GGGDHDPGRMLTHMADKLDLTAAQQASVEELMSASREANQADRQRLQVLRQQLQAMRGDFDADKAQGIADEIGQITSRMVFQTSKTWSGVYQLLDAEQRAELDNLMARREAHRGKPHKAGGQAPE
;
A
#
# COMPACT_ATOMS: atom_id res chain seq x y z
N GLY A 1 -0.69 -5.73 -13.40
CA GLY A 1 -0.34 -6.89 -12.56
C GLY A 1 -0.44 -6.46 -11.12
N GLY A 2 -1.51 -6.84 -10.43
CA GLY A 2 -1.61 -6.68 -8.99
C GLY A 2 -0.84 -7.83 -8.36
N GLY A 3 0.41 -7.59 -7.97
CA GLY A 3 1.12 -8.54 -7.14
C GLY A 3 0.41 -8.57 -5.80
N ASP A 4 -0.28 -9.67 -5.51
CA ASP A 4 -0.67 -10.04 -4.15
C ASP A 4 0.59 -10.01 -3.29
N HIS A 5 0.81 -8.86 -2.65
CA HIS A 5 1.79 -8.77 -1.58
C HIS A 5 1.15 -9.47 -0.41
N ASP A 6 1.50 -10.75 -0.25
CA ASP A 6 1.09 -11.55 0.88
C ASP A 6 1.32 -10.72 2.16
N PRO A 7 0.24 -10.46 2.91
CA PRO A 7 0.28 -9.75 4.17
C PRO A 7 1.30 -10.28 5.16
N GLY A 8 1.28 -11.61 5.30
CA GLY A 8 2.13 -12.34 6.22
C GLY A 8 3.57 -12.19 5.77
N ARG A 9 3.83 -12.27 4.46
CA ARG A 9 5.18 -12.08 3.92
C ARG A 9 5.76 -10.69 4.21
N MET A 10 4.95 -9.63 4.13
CA MET A 10 5.41 -8.29 4.49
C MET A 10 5.71 -8.19 6.00
N LEU A 11 4.84 -8.76 6.84
CA LEU A 11 5.01 -8.76 8.28
C LEU A 11 6.25 -9.56 8.71
N THR A 12 6.43 -10.78 8.21
CA THR A 12 7.60 -11.61 8.47
C THR A 12 8.88 -10.88 8.08
N HIS A 13 8.91 -10.27 6.90
CA HIS A 13 10.08 -9.52 6.46
C HIS A 13 10.38 -8.31 7.36
N MET A 14 9.34 -7.61 7.84
CA MET A 14 9.51 -6.49 8.76
C MET A 14 9.97 -6.96 10.15
N ALA A 15 9.41 -8.07 10.64
CA ALA A 15 9.77 -8.68 11.91
C ALA A 15 11.26 -9.07 11.94
N ASP A 16 11.73 -9.74 10.87
CA ASP A 16 13.12 -10.15 10.72
C ASP A 16 14.08 -8.96 10.56
N LYS A 17 13.61 -7.84 9.98
CA LYS A 17 14.46 -6.66 9.72
C LYS A 17 14.57 -5.72 10.91
N LEU A 18 13.54 -5.69 11.75
CA LEU A 18 13.49 -4.83 12.93
C LEU A 18 13.76 -5.61 14.22
N ASP A 19 14.13 -6.89 14.13
CA ASP A 19 14.32 -7.78 15.27
C ASP A 19 13.15 -7.67 16.27
N LEU A 20 11.91 -7.75 15.75
CA LEU A 20 10.72 -7.58 16.58
C LEU A 20 10.62 -8.71 17.61
N THR A 21 10.33 -8.35 18.86
CA THR A 21 9.95 -9.33 19.87
C THR A 21 8.64 -10.01 19.49
N ALA A 22 8.39 -11.22 20.01
CA ALA A 22 7.12 -11.93 19.76
C ALA A 22 5.89 -11.09 20.17
N ALA A 23 6.00 -10.30 21.24
CA ALA A 23 4.93 -9.40 21.68
C ALA A 23 4.70 -8.23 20.72
N GLN A 24 5.77 -7.63 20.20
CA GLN A 24 5.68 -6.59 19.17
C GLN A 24 5.10 -7.16 17.87
N GLN A 25 5.56 -8.32 17.43
CA GLN A 25 5.07 -8.98 16.22
C GLN A 25 3.55 -9.24 16.30
N ALA A 26 3.06 -9.79 17.41
CA ALA A 26 1.63 -10.03 17.62
C ALA A 26 0.81 -8.72 17.56
N SER A 27 1.31 -7.66 18.21
CA SER A 27 0.64 -6.34 18.22
C SER A 27 0.62 -5.69 16.83
N VAL A 28 1.71 -5.84 16.06
CA VAL A 28 1.78 -5.37 14.68
C VAL A 28 0.84 -6.16 13.78
N GLU A 29 0.77 -7.48 13.96
CA GLU A 29 -0.16 -8.35 13.22
C GLU A 29 -1.61 -7.93 13.42
N GLU A 30 -2.00 -7.66 14.66
CA GLU A 30 -3.34 -7.19 15.02
C GLU A 30 -3.66 -5.84 14.34
N LEU A 31 -2.75 -4.86 14.44
CA LEU A 31 -2.93 -3.56 13.78
C LEU A 31 -3.08 -3.69 12.26
N MET A 32 -2.26 -4.53 11.64
CA MET A 32 -2.30 -4.76 10.20
C MET A 32 -3.58 -5.49 9.77
N SER A 33 -4.01 -6.49 10.53
CA SER A 33 -5.25 -7.24 10.29
C SER A 33 -6.49 -6.35 10.42
N ALA A 34 -6.59 -5.58 11.51
CA ALA A 34 -7.67 -4.62 11.70
C ALA A 34 -7.73 -3.59 10.56
N SER A 35 -6.57 -3.07 10.14
CA SER A 35 -6.49 -2.15 9.00
C SER A 35 -6.95 -2.78 7.68
N ARG A 36 -6.66 -4.08 7.47
CA ARG A 36 -7.09 -4.80 6.26
C ARG A 36 -8.59 -4.99 6.20
N GLU A 37 -9.17 -5.43 7.30
CA GLU A 37 -10.61 -5.61 7.43
C GLU A 37 -11.32 -4.28 7.23
N ALA A 38 -10.86 -3.22 7.90
CA ALA A 38 -11.43 -1.88 7.76
C ALA A 38 -11.38 -1.33 6.33
N ASN A 39 -10.36 -1.72 5.54
CA ASN A 39 -10.18 -1.26 4.16
C ASN A 39 -10.71 -2.26 3.10
N GLN A 40 -11.27 -3.41 3.48
CA GLN A 40 -11.63 -4.47 2.53
C GLN A 40 -12.68 -4.00 1.53
N ALA A 41 -13.77 -3.40 2.03
CA ALA A 41 -14.85 -2.88 1.20
C ALA A 41 -14.36 -1.78 0.25
N ASP A 42 -13.52 -0.87 0.75
CA ASP A 42 -12.92 0.21 -0.05
C ASP A 42 -12.04 -0.33 -1.18
N ARG A 43 -11.26 -1.40 -0.93
CA ARG A 43 -10.45 -2.09 -1.98
C ARG A 43 -11.32 -2.72 -3.06
N GLN A 44 -12.38 -3.42 -2.67
CA GLN A 44 -13.32 -4.03 -3.60
C GLN A 44 -14.00 -2.95 -4.44
N ARG A 45 -14.41 -1.84 -3.81
CA ARG A 45 -15.03 -0.72 -4.52
C ARG A 45 -14.10 -0.06 -5.52
N LEU A 46 -12.84 0.19 -5.15
CA LEU A 46 -11.83 0.71 -6.09
C LEU A 46 -11.63 -0.21 -7.30
N GLN A 47 -11.64 -1.53 -7.11
CA GLN A 47 -11.53 -2.47 -8.21
C GLN A 47 -12.69 -2.34 -9.20
N VAL A 48 -13.93 -2.26 -8.68
CA VAL A 48 -15.13 -2.06 -9.50
C VAL A 48 -15.08 -0.73 -10.24
N LEU A 49 -14.74 0.38 -9.57
CA LEU A 49 -14.67 1.71 -10.16
C LEU A 49 -13.62 1.78 -11.29
N ARG A 50 -12.45 1.17 -11.10
CA ARG A 50 -11.42 1.08 -12.15
C ARG A 50 -11.88 0.26 -13.35
N GLN A 51 -12.61 -0.84 -13.13
CA GLN A 51 -13.20 -1.63 -14.22
C GLN A 51 -14.25 -0.82 -15.00
N GLN A 52 -15.06 -0.02 -14.32
CA GLN A 52 -16.03 0.85 -14.97
C GLN A 52 -15.35 1.90 -15.87
N LEU A 53 -14.29 2.56 -15.38
CA LEU A 53 -13.51 3.48 -16.22
C LEU A 53 -12.85 2.77 -17.41
N GLN A 54 -12.32 1.56 -17.21
CA GLN A 54 -11.74 0.78 -18.31
C GLN A 54 -12.77 0.37 -19.36
N ALA A 55 -14.00 0.04 -18.94
CA ALA A 55 -15.08 -0.31 -19.85
C ALA A 55 -15.49 0.88 -20.74
N MET A 56 -15.40 2.12 -20.24
CA MET A 56 -15.76 3.36 -20.97
C MET A 56 -14.71 3.81 -22.01
N ARG A 57 -13.71 2.96 -22.33
CA ARG A 57 -12.62 3.35 -23.24
C ARG A 57 -13.09 3.63 -24.67
N GLY A 58 -14.17 2.97 -25.12
CA GLY A 58 -14.72 3.13 -26.47
C GLY A 58 -15.86 4.14 -26.57
N ASP A 59 -16.51 4.45 -25.45
CA ASP A 59 -17.73 5.25 -25.33
C ASP A 59 -17.65 6.16 -24.10
N PHE A 60 -16.67 7.06 -24.10
CA PHE A 60 -16.38 7.89 -22.94
C PHE A 60 -17.55 8.81 -22.56
N ASP A 61 -18.12 8.57 -21.38
CA ASP A 61 -19.10 9.44 -20.73
C ASP A 61 -18.37 10.30 -19.70
N ALA A 62 -18.25 11.60 -19.99
CA ALA A 62 -17.48 12.54 -19.18
C ALA A 62 -18.07 12.73 -17.77
N ASP A 63 -19.39 12.85 -17.67
CA ASP A 63 -20.07 13.10 -16.39
C ASP A 63 -19.96 11.87 -15.48
N LYS A 64 -20.16 10.68 -16.07
CA LYS A 64 -19.99 9.42 -15.35
C LYS A 64 -18.53 9.16 -14.94
N ALA A 65 -17.58 9.47 -15.83
CA ALA A 65 -16.16 9.35 -15.53
C ALA A 65 -15.73 10.29 -14.40
N GLN A 66 -16.23 11.53 -14.39
CA GLN A 66 -15.97 12.49 -13.31
C GLN A 66 -16.50 11.97 -11.97
N GLY A 67 -17.74 11.49 -11.92
CA GLY A 67 -18.31 10.93 -10.68
C GLY A 67 -17.53 9.73 -10.15
N ILE A 68 -17.05 8.84 -11.04
CA ILE A 68 -16.18 7.73 -10.63
C ILE A 68 -14.83 8.22 -10.12
N ALA A 69 -14.23 9.23 -10.77
CA ALA A 69 -12.95 9.79 -10.34
C ALA A 69 -13.06 10.42 -8.95
N ASP A 70 -14.14 11.15 -8.69
CA ASP A 70 -14.41 11.76 -7.37
C ASP A 70 -14.54 10.69 -6.29
N GLU A 71 -15.26 9.60 -6.57
CA GLU A 71 -15.41 8.49 -5.62
C GLU A 71 -14.07 7.78 -5.35
N ILE A 72 -13.26 7.54 -6.39
CA ILE A 72 -11.89 7.01 -6.23
C ILE A 72 -11.07 7.93 -5.32
N GLY A 73 -11.18 9.25 -5.50
CA GLY A 73 -10.49 10.25 -4.66
C GLY A 73 -10.89 10.13 -3.19
N GLN A 74 -12.19 10.04 -2.90
CA GLN A 74 -12.70 9.88 -1.54
C GLN A 74 -12.24 8.57 -0.89
N ILE A 75 -12.33 7.45 -1.61
CA ILE A 75 -11.86 6.15 -1.09
C ILE A 75 -10.35 6.20 -0.82
N THR A 76 -9.57 6.75 -1.76
CA THR A 76 -8.12 6.85 -1.62
C THR A 76 -7.73 7.71 -0.41
N SER A 77 -8.43 8.82 -0.17
CA SER A 77 -8.23 9.66 1.01
C SER A 77 -8.44 8.88 2.32
N ARG A 78 -9.53 8.12 2.44
CA ARG A 78 -9.79 7.26 3.60
C ARG A 78 -8.71 6.21 3.80
N MET A 79 -8.33 5.51 2.73
CA MET A 79 -7.31 4.47 2.79
C MET A 79 -5.94 5.00 3.20
N VAL A 80 -5.56 6.20 2.71
CA VAL A 80 -4.31 6.86 3.10
C VAL A 80 -4.33 7.19 4.59
N PHE A 81 -5.41 7.79 5.09
CA PHE A 81 -5.55 8.08 6.52
C PHE A 81 -5.43 6.81 7.38
N GLN A 82 -6.14 5.73 7.03
CA GLN A 82 -6.06 4.47 7.77
C GLN A 82 -4.65 3.86 7.73
N THR A 83 -3.97 3.96 6.58
CA THR A 83 -2.59 3.50 6.44
C THR A 83 -1.65 4.30 7.36
N SER A 84 -1.73 5.63 7.36
CA SER A 84 -0.94 6.48 8.26
C SER A 84 -1.21 6.18 9.73
N LYS A 85 -2.48 5.97 10.11
CA LYS A 85 -2.86 5.58 11.48
C LYS A 85 -2.23 4.24 11.87
N THR A 86 -2.28 3.25 10.98
CA THR A 86 -1.71 1.92 11.20
C THR A 86 -0.19 2.01 11.41
N TRP A 87 0.52 2.70 10.52
CA TRP A 87 1.97 2.88 10.62
C TRP A 87 2.39 3.68 11.86
N SER A 88 1.61 4.69 12.25
CA SER A 88 1.84 5.41 13.50
C SER A 88 1.72 4.47 14.71
N GLY A 89 0.71 3.58 14.72
CA GLY A 89 0.58 2.55 15.75
C GLY A 89 1.78 1.60 15.79
N VAL A 90 2.24 1.11 14.64
CA VAL A 90 3.45 0.27 14.55
C VAL A 90 4.66 1.01 15.10
N TYR A 91 4.90 2.25 14.69
CA TYR A 91 6.04 3.05 15.13
C TYR A 91 6.07 3.24 16.65
N GLN A 92 4.91 3.36 17.29
CA GLN A 92 4.79 3.48 18.75
C GLN A 92 5.18 2.21 19.51
N LEU A 93 5.06 1.03 18.88
CA LEU A 93 5.46 -0.26 19.47
C LEU A 93 6.97 -0.51 19.43
N LEU A 94 7.68 0.24 18.58
CA LEU A 94 9.12 0.09 18.38
C LEU A 94 9.92 0.89 19.40
N ASP A 95 11.07 0.35 19.81
CA ASP A 95 12.09 1.09 20.55
C ASP A 95 12.88 2.06 19.64
N ALA A 96 13.85 2.78 20.21
CA ALA A 96 14.62 3.78 19.49
C ALA A 96 15.48 3.20 18.35
N GLU A 97 16.07 2.02 18.55
CA GLU A 97 16.94 1.38 17.55
C GLU A 97 16.09 0.84 16.39
N GLN A 98 14.98 0.18 16.72
CA GLN A 98 14.01 -0.35 15.75
C GLN A 98 13.36 0.76 14.93
N ARG A 99 13.07 1.92 15.53
CA ARG A 99 12.56 3.10 14.79
C ARG A 99 13.57 3.61 13.77
N ALA A 100 14.84 3.73 14.16
CA ALA A 100 15.89 4.18 13.27
C ALA A 100 16.09 3.22 12.08
N GLU A 101 16.01 1.91 12.31
CA GLU A 101 16.08 0.92 11.22
C GLU A 101 14.84 0.99 10.33
N LEU A 102 13.65 1.16 10.89
CA LEU A 102 12.43 1.35 10.10
C LEU A 102 12.53 2.60 9.20
N ASP A 103 13.01 3.72 9.73
CA ASP A 103 13.21 4.96 8.97
C ASP A 103 14.22 4.75 7.82
N ASN A 104 15.30 3.99 8.06
CA ASN A 104 16.27 3.62 7.03
C ASN A 104 15.65 2.75 5.93
N LEU A 105 14.87 1.73 6.30
CA LEU A 105 14.16 0.87 5.36
C LEU A 105 13.19 1.67 4.49
N MET A 106 12.46 2.63 5.08
CA MET A 106 11.55 3.51 4.35
C MET A 106 12.29 4.43 3.37
N ALA A 107 13.38 5.06 3.82
CA ALA A 107 14.21 5.93 2.97
C ALA A 107 14.80 5.16 1.78
N ARG A 108 15.29 3.93 2.00
CA ARG A 108 15.78 3.06 0.91
C ARG A 108 14.67 2.74 -0.08
N ARG A 109 13.48 2.38 0.41
CA ARG A 109 12.32 2.08 -0.45
C ARG A 109 11.94 3.28 -1.33
N GLU A 110 11.99 4.48 -0.79
CA GLU A 110 11.72 5.71 -1.54
C GLU A 110 12.78 5.97 -2.62
N ALA A 111 14.07 5.80 -2.28
CA ALA A 111 15.16 5.92 -3.24
C ALA A 111 15.07 4.90 -4.40
N HIS A 112 14.48 3.73 -4.17
CA HIS A 112 14.26 2.72 -5.21
C HIS A 112 13.02 2.98 -6.07
N ARG A 113 11.99 3.68 -5.56
CA ARG A 113 10.82 4.07 -6.36
C ARG A 113 11.12 5.12 -7.43
N GLY A 114 12.17 5.93 -7.23
CA GLY A 114 12.58 6.98 -8.18
C GLY A 114 13.47 6.51 -9.34
N LYS A 115 13.90 5.25 -9.37
CA LYS A 115 14.77 4.72 -10.44
C LYS A 115 13.91 4.03 -11.50
N PRO A 116 13.83 4.55 -12.75
CA PRO A 116 13.18 3.80 -13.82
C PRO A 116 13.92 2.48 -13.99
N HIS A 117 13.19 1.36 -13.89
CA HIS A 117 13.71 0.07 -14.34
C HIS A 117 14.09 0.25 -15.81
N LYS A 118 15.39 0.24 -16.12
CA LYS A 118 15.88 0.07 -17.49
C LYS A 118 15.31 -1.26 -17.97
N ALA A 119 14.21 -1.22 -18.70
CA ALA A 119 13.75 -2.32 -19.52
C ALA A 119 14.88 -2.58 -20.53
N GLY A 120 15.65 -3.64 -20.31
CA GLY A 120 16.59 -4.14 -21.29
C GLY A 120 15.80 -4.62 -22.52
N GLY A 121 16.20 -4.17 -23.72
CA GLY A 121 15.60 -4.67 -24.95
C GLY A 121 15.93 -3.83 -26.18
N GLN A 122 17.14 -4.04 -26.71
CA GLN A 122 17.58 -3.91 -28.11
C GLN A 122 17.46 -2.54 -28.83
N ALA A 123 18.63 -2.01 -29.23
CA ALA A 123 18.75 -1.00 -30.28
C ALA A 123 18.46 -1.64 -31.66
N PRO A 124 17.79 -0.96 -32.60
CA PRO A 124 17.75 -1.40 -33.99
C PRO A 124 19.08 -1.06 -34.67
N GLU A 125 19.58 -1.99 -35.50
CA GLU A 125 20.64 -1.76 -36.49
C GLU A 125 20.19 -0.79 -37.59
#